data_AF-A0AAU0R5G9-F1
#
_entry.id   AF-A0AAU0R5G9-F1
#
_cell.length_a   1.000
_cell.length_b   1.000
_cell.length_c   1.000
_cell.angle_alpha   90.00
_cell.angle_beta   90.00
_cell.angle_gamma   90.00
#
_symmetry.space_group_name_H-M   'P 1'
#
loop_
_entity.id
_entity.type
_entity.pdbx_description
1 polymer ?
#
loop_
_entity_poly.entity_id
_entity_poly.type
_entity_poly.pdbx_seq_one_letter_code
_entity_poly.pdbx_strand_id
1 'polypeptide(L)'
;MNKAYLLDLASYNIWANYKAIEWLQQITDAQWEQVVTSSFNSVRQTALHIASAEKIGIDFWTKDPAPVFISGTFTGTKHDLIDIWEKASTGMKERIGTRHMTRNTIFVVIDFNLNFR
;
A
#
# COMPACT_ATOMS: atom_id res chain seq x y z
N MET A 1 10.41 9.60 17.17
CA MET A 1 9.05 9.24 16.70
C MET A 1 8.38 8.38 17.76
N ASN A 2 7.16 8.72 18.21
CA ASN A 2 6.43 8.01 19.26
C ASN A 2 5.22 7.26 18.68
N LYS A 3 4.56 6.39 19.49
CA LYS A 3 3.43 5.57 19.03
C LYS A 3 2.23 6.40 18.57
N ALA A 4 1.93 7.49 19.26
CA ALA A 4 0.82 8.38 18.89
C ALA A 4 1.01 8.96 17.49
N TYR A 5 2.19 9.51 17.21
CA TYR A 5 2.53 10.03 15.87
C TYR A 5 2.36 8.97 14.78
N LEU A 6 2.75 7.72 15.04
CA LEU A 6 2.63 6.64 14.06
C LEU A 6 1.18 6.19 13.85
N LEU A 7 0.34 6.26 14.88
CA LEU A 7 -1.10 6.02 14.76
C LEU A 7 -1.79 7.14 13.98
N ASP A 8 -1.38 8.38 14.18
CA ASP A 8 -1.89 9.53 13.43
C ASP A 8 -1.50 9.43 11.95
N LEU A 9 -0.23 9.11 11.66
CA LEU A 9 0.25 8.89 10.31
C LEU A 9 -0.47 7.73 9.62
N ALA A 10 -0.69 6.61 10.33
CA ALA A 10 -1.44 5.48 9.78
C ALA A 10 -2.92 5.84 9.53
N SER A 11 -3.53 6.66 10.40
CA SER A 11 -4.89 7.15 10.21
C SER A 11 -5.01 8.07 8.99
N TYR A 12 -4.03 8.96 8.81
CA TYR A 12 -3.94 9.81 7.63
C TYR A 12 -3.76 8.98 6.36
N ASN A 13 -2.87 7.99 6.37
CA ASN A 13 -2.63 7.13 5.21
C ASN A 13 -3.89 6.35 4.80
N ILE A 14 -4.63 5.80 5.76
CA ILE A 14 -5.92 5.13 5.50
C ILE A 14 -6.91 6.09 4.85
N TRP A 15 -7.03 7.31 5.37
CA TRP A 15 -7.92 8.33 4.78
C TRP A 15 -7.51 8.68 3.34
N ALA A 16 -6.22 8.87 3.09
CA ALA A 16 -5.69 9.18 1.76
C ALA A 16 -5.93 8.04 0.77
N ASN A 17 -5.68 6.79 1.18
CA ASN A 17 -5.93 5.61 0.36
C ASN A 17 -7.42 5.45 0.06
N TYR A 18 -8.30 5.67 1.05
CA TYR A 18 -9.74 5.65 0.83
C TYR A 18 -10.15 6.66 -0.25
N LYS A 19 -9.61 7.88 -0.22
CA LYS A 19 -9.89 8.91 -1.23
C LYS A 19 -9.38 8.51 -2.62
N ALA A 20 -8.19 7.90 -2.70
CA ALA A 20 -7.66 7.39 -3.96
C ALA A 20 -8.54 6.25 -4.51
N ILE A 21 -8.90 5.28 -3.67
CA ILE A 21 -9.71 4.11 -4.05
C ILE A 21 -11.12 4.53 -4.48
N GLU A 22 -11.76 5.46 -3.77
CA GLU A 22 -13.06 6.04 -4.13
C GLU A 22 -13.03 6.63 -5.54
N TRP A 23 -11.93 7.31 -5.91
CA TRP A 23 -11.75 7.81 -7.27
C TRP A 23 -11.47 6.68 -8.28
N LEU A 24 -10.67 5.68 -7.92
CA LEU A 24 -10.38 4.52 -8.79
C LEU A 24 -11.62 3.68 -9.13
N GLN A 25 -12.62 3.66 -8.26
CA GLN A 25 -13.89 2.99 -8.51
C GLN A 25 -14.72 3.69 -9.60
N GLN A 26 -14.46 4.97 -9.88
CA GLN A 26 -15.21 5.78 -10.84
C GLN A 26 -14.60 5.76 -12.26
N ILE A 27 -13.34 5.36 -12.40
CA ILE A 27 -12.66 5.37 -13.70
C ILE A 27 -12.95 4.10 -14.51
N THR A 28 -13.05 4.29 -15.82
CA THR A 28 -13.23 3.22 -16.79
C THR A 28 -11.99 2.32 -16.88
N ASP A 29 -12.15 1.12 -17.42
CA ASP A 29 -11.01 0.21 -17.62
C ASP A 29 -10.02 0.76 -18.66
N ALA A 30 -10.50 1.55 -19.63
CA ALA A 30 -9.64 2.27 -20.55
C ALA A 30 -8.76 3.31 -19.84
N GLN A 31 -9.31 4.06 -18.88
CA GLN A 31 -8.55 5.02 -18.06
C GLN A 31 -7.60 4.32 -17.08
N TRP A 32 -8.01 3.17 -16.55
CA TRP A 32 -7.19 2.34 -15.65
C TRP A 32 -5.89 1.87 -16.32
N GLU A 33 -5.99 1.42 -17.58
CA GLU A 33 -4.87 0.93 -18.39
C GLU A 33 -4.18 2.02 -19.22
N GLN A 34 -4.70 3.26 -19.19
CA GLN A 34 -4.19 4.35 -20.01
C GLN A 34 -2.71 4.58 -19.74
N VAL A 35 -1.92 4.62 -20.82
CA VAL A 35 -0.49 4.97 -20.76
C VAL A 35 -0.35 6.45 -20.46
N VAL A 36 0.41 6.77 -19.41
CA VAL A 36 0.73 8.14 -18.98
C VAL A 36 2.24 8.25 -18.76
N THR A 37 2.88 9.29 -19.30
CA THR A 37 4.30 9.55 -19.07
C THR A 37 4.53 9.93 -17.60
N SER A 38 4.99 8.97 -16.81
CA SER A 38 5.17 9.10 -15.36
C SER A 38 6.20 8.08 -14.86
N SER A 39 6.51 8.07 -13.56
CA SER A 39 7.37 7.02 -12.96
C SER A 39 6.71 5.63 -13.02
N PHE A 40 5.38 5.57 -13.00
CA PHE A 40 4.58 4.39 -13.27
C PHE A 40 3.68 4.70 -14.47
N ASN A 41 3.80 3.94 -15.55
CA ASN A 41 3.25 4.32 -16.85
C ASN A 41 1.72 4.19 -16.98
N SER A 42 0.99 3.91 -15.90
CA SER A 42 -0.48 3.95 -15.87
C SER A 42 -1.03 4.10 -14.45
N VAL A 43 -2.33 4.37 -14.35
CA VAL A 43 -3.06 4.35 -13.07
C VAL A 43 -2.96 2.97 -12.43
N ARG A 44 -3.15 1.89 -13.22
CA ARG A 44 -2.95 0.51 -12.76
C ARG A 44 -1.57 0.30 -12.13
N GLN A 45 -0.50 0.71 -12.82
CA GLN A 45 0.86 0.50 -12.33
C GLN A 45 1.13 1.29 -11.04
N THR A 46 0.58 2.50 -10.94
CA THR A 46 0.71 3.34 -9.73
C THR A 46 -0.02 2.72 -8.54
N ALA A 47 -1.29 2.32 -8.73
CA ALA A 47 -2.06 1.65 -7.70
C ALA A 47 -1.42 0.31 -7.27
N LEU A 48 -0.89 -0.44 -8.23
CA LEU A 48 -0.19 -1.70 -7.96
C LEU A 48 1.08 -1.48 -7.13
N HIS A 49 1.84 -0.43 -7.42
CA HIS A 49 3.02 -0.08 -6.65
C HIS A 49 2.66 0.22 -5.18
N ILE A 50 1.65 1.08 -4.95
CA ILE A 50 1.22 1.46 -3.60
C ILE A 50 0.70 0.24 -2.83
N ALA A 51 -0.24 -0.50 -3.42
CA ALA A 51 -0.81 -1.69 -2.81
C ALA A 51 0.27 -2.73 -2.47
N SER A 52 1.26 -2.93 -3.37
CA SER A 52 2.37 -3.85 -3.12
C SER A 52 3.26 -3.41 -1.96
N ALA A 53 3.55 -2.11 -1.83
CA ALA A 53 4.37 -1.57 -0.75
C ALA A 53 3.70 -1.71 0.62
N GLU A 54 2.38 -1.49 0.69
CA GLU A 54 1.64 -1.69 1.94
C GLU A 54 1.50 -3.17 2.29
N LYS A 55 1.15 -4.01 1.31
CA LYS A 55 0.97 -5.45 1.49
C LYS A 55 2.25 -6.11 2.01
N ILE A 56 3.40 -5.82 1.39
CA ILE A 56 4.67 -6.40 1.83
C ILE A 56 5.04 -5.96 3.25
N GLY A 57 4.69 -4.73 3.64
CA GLY A 57 4.87 -4.27 5.01
C GLY A 57 4.07 -5.09 6.01
N ILE A 58 2.83 -5.44 5.67
CA ILE A 58 2.02 -6.36 6.47
C ILE A 58 2.66 -7.74 6.54
N ASP A 59 3.07 -8.33 5.42
CA ASP A 59 3.71 -9.65 5.38
C ASP A 59 4.92 -9.74 6.32
N PHE A 60 5.82 -8.75 6.25
CA PHE A 60 6.99 -8.71 7.13
C PHE A 60 6.59 -8.58 8.60
N TRP A 61 5.55 -7.79 8.89
CA TRP A 61 5.09 -7.60 10.26
C TRP A 61 4.33 -8.80 10.81
N THR A 62 3.65 -9.57 9.97
CA THR A 62 2.98 -10.84 10.34
C THR A 62 3.94 -12.02 10.32
N LYS A 63 5.16 -11.83 9.82
CA LYS A 63 6.16 -12.90 9.61
C LYS A 63 5.62 -13.98 8.67
N ASP A 64 4.95 -13.55 7.61
CA ASP A 64 4.56 -14.45 6.53
C ASP A 64 5.81 -15.23 6.06
N PRO A 65 5.76 -16.57 5.97
CA PRO A 65 6.90 -17.38 5.54
C PRO A 65 7.30 -17.14 4.07
N ALA A 66 6.43 -16.53 3.26
CA ALA A 66 6.65 -16.23 1.86
C ALA A 66 6.10 -14.83 1.50
N PRO A 67 6.75 -13.74 1.94
CA PRO A 67 6.30 -12.39 1.63
C PRO A 67 6.35 -12.14 0.12
N VAL A 68 5.30 -11.53 -0.45
CA VAL A 68 5.14 -11.39 -1.90
C VAL A 68 5.07 -9.92 -2.32
N PHE A 69 6.00 -9.53 -3.19
CA PHE A 69 5.93 -8.27 -3.93
C PHE A 69 5.01 -8.44 -5.14
N ILE A 70 3.73 -8.11 -4.98
CA ILE A 70 2.73 -8.29 -6.03
C ILE A 70 2.98 -7.38 -7.25
N SER A 71 3.81 -6.34 -7.12
CA SER A 71 4.21 -5.48 -8.24
C SER A 71 4.81 -6.24 -9.44
N GLY A 72 5.45 -7.39 -9.21
CA GLY A 72 6.04 -8.22 -10.26
C GLY A 72 5.21 -9.44 -10.68
N THR A 73 4.15 -9.78 -9.95
CA THR A 73 3.44 -11.07 -10.10
C THR A 73 1.91 -10.94 -10.18
N PHE A 74 1.36 -9.75 -9.98
CA PHE A 74 -0.08 -9.55 -9.93
C PHE A 74 -0.75 -9.68 -11.30
N THR A 75 -1.63 -10.69 -11.41
CA THR A 75 -2.44 -10.98 -12.60
C THR A 75 -3.95 -10.81 -12.35
N GLY A 76 -4.34 -10.28 -11.19
CA GLY A 76 -5.74 -10.06 -10.82
C GLY A 76 -6.38 -8.84 -11.48
N THR A 77 -7.65 -8.64 -11.17
CA THR A 77 -8.48 -7.53 -11.66
C THR A 77 -8.25 -6.23 -10.87
N LYS A 78 -8.81 -5.11 -11.36
CA LYS A 78 -8.86 -3.83 -10.63
C LYS A 78 -9.49 -4.00 -9.24
N HIS A 79 -10.55 -4.80 -9.14
CA HIS A 79 -11.23 -5.06 -7.88
C HIS A 79 -10.35 -5.85 -6.91
N ASP A 80 -9.69 -6.92 -7.38
CA ASP A 80 -8.78 -7.71 -6.55
C ASP A 80 -7.64 -6.84 -5.98
N LEU A 81 -7.12 -5.91 -6.78
CA LEU A 81 -6.07 -5.01 -6.33
C LEU A 81 -6.55 -4.02 -5.26
N ILE A 82 -7.75 -3.46 -5.46
CA ILE A 82 -8.39 -2.56 -4.47
C ILE A 82 -8.60 -3.30 -3.16
N ASP A 83 -9.14 -4.52 -3.19
CA ASP A 83 -9.35 -5.35 -2.00
C ASP A 83 -8.05 -5.61 -1.23
N ILE A 84 -6.95 -5.89 -1.95
CA ILE A 84 -5.63 -6.06 -1.33
C ILE A 84 -5.17 -4.75 -0.68
N TRP A 85 -5.33 -3.63 -1.37
CA TRP A 85 -4.92 -2.33 -0.87
C TRP A 85 -5.70 -1.93 0.39
N GLU A 86 -7.03 -2.08 0.41
CA GLU A 86 -7.86 -1.76 1.58
C GLU A 86 -7.48 -2.61 2.80
N LYS A 87 -7.27 -3.91 2.60
CA LYS A 87 -6.83 -4.84 3.66
C LYS A 87 -5.45 -4.47 4.19
N ALA A 88 -4.51 -4.14 3.30
CA ALA A 88 -3.16 -3.75 3.71
C ALA A 88 -3.16 -2.43 4.50
N SER A 89 -3.94 -1.46 4.04
CA SER A 89 -4.01 -0.12 4.63
C SER A 89 -4.59 -0.15 6.04
N THR A 90 -5.70 -0.86 6.23
CA THR A 90 -6.34 -1.03 7.55
C THR A 90 -5.47 -1.86 8.50
N GLY A 91 -4.87 -2.94 7.99
CA GLY A 91 -3.94 -3.78 8.76
C GLY A 91 -2.77 -2.98 9.35
N MET A 92 -2.26 -1.96 8.65
CA MET A 92 -1.10 -1.21 9.13
C MET A 92 -1.37 -0.50 10.47
N LYS A 93 -2.53 0.15 10.59
CA LYS A 93 -2.94 0.83 11.83
C LYS A 93 -3.15 -0.15 12.98
N GLU A 94 -3.77 -1.29 12.72
CA GLU A 94 -4.00 -2.34 13.72
C GLU A 94 -2.67 -2.87 14.30
N ARG A 95 -1.67 -3.08 13.43
CA ARG A 95 -0.34 -3.57 13.85
C ARG A 95 0.41 -2.54 14.70
N ILE A 96 0.32 -1.26 14.37
CA ILE A 96 0.90 -0.18 15.20
C ILE A 96 0.19 -0.11 16.56
N GLY A 97 -1.14 -0.28 16.59
CA GLY A 97 -1.94 -0.26 17.81
C GLY A 97 -1.60 -1.40 18.77
N THR A 98 -1.38 -2.61 18.25
CA THR A 98 -1.18 -3.82 19.06
C THR A 98 0.27 -4.05 19.52
N ARG A 99 1.28 -3.50 18.84
CA ARG A 99 2.69 -3.71 19.21
C ARG A 99 3.20 -2.74 20.29
N HIS A 100 4.12 -3.25 21.11
CA HIS A 100 5.14 -2.46 21.79
C HIS A 100 6.19 -2.06 20.74
N MET A 101 6.30 -0.77 20.45
CA MET A 101 7.18 -0.27 19.40
C MET A 101 8.63 -0.25 19.91
N THR A 102 9.49 -1.13 19.38
CA THR A 102 10.94 -1.02 19.56
C THR A 102 11.56 -0.22 18.40
N ARG A 103 12.75 0.37 18.63
CA ARG A 103 13.45 1.29 17.69
C ARG A 103 13.60 0.76 16.25
N ASN A 104 13.54 -0.55 16.02
CA ASN A 104 13.69 -1.16 14.69
C ASN A 104 12.38 -1.29 13.89
N THR A 105 11.25 -0.75 14.37
CA THR A 105 9.93 -0.94 13.75
C THR A 105 9.60 0.11 12.66
N ILE A 106 10.52 1.03 12.35
CA ILE A 106 10.22 2.25 11.58
C ILE A 106 10.54 2.14 10.07
N PHE A 107 11.01 0.99 9.58
CA PHE A 107 11.66 0.92 8.27
C PHE A 107 10.79 0.74 7.03
N VAL A 108 9.45 0.77 7.10
CA VAL A 108 8.65 0.33 5.92
C VAL A 108 7.79 1.41 5.27
N VAL A 109 7.43 2.50 5.96
CA VAL A 109 6.46 3.46 5.40
C VAL A 109 7.11 4.56 4.54
N ILE A 110 8.42 4.81 4.69
CA ILE A 110 9.08 5.97 4.04
C ILE A 110 10.08 5.58 2.94
N ASP A 111 10.84 4.48 3.09
CA ASP A 111 11.94 4.16 2.15
C ASP A 111 11.54 3.41 0.87
N PHE A 112 10.38 2.73 0.84
CA PHE A 112 9.98 1.96 -0.35
C PHE A 112 9.58 2.82 -1.55
N ASN A 113 9.34 4.12 -1.34
CA ASN A 113 8.96 5.07 -2.40
C ASN A 113 10.16 5.61 -3.22
N LEU A 114 11.41 5.26 -2.86
CA LEU A 114 12.60 5.89 -3.45
C LEU A 114 13.52 4.95 -4.25
N ASN A 115 13.42 3.63 -4.12
CA ASN A 115 14.45 2.71 -4.65
C ASN A 115 13.98 1.60 -5.61
N PHE A 116 12.75 1.65 -6.11
CA PHE A 116 12.33 0.78 -7.22
C PHE A 116 12.12 1.61 -8.49
N ARG A 117 13.23 1.91 -9.16
CA ARG A 117 13.29 2.27 -10.57
C ARG A 117 14.04 1.18 -11.31
#